data_AF-A0A7C7E992-F1
#
_entry.id   AF-A0A7C7E992-F1
#
_cell.length_a   1.000
_cell.length_b   1.000
_cell.length_c   1.000
_cell.angle_alpha   90.00
_cell.angle_beta   90.00
_cell.angle_gamma   90.00
#
_symmetry.space_group_name_H-M   'P 1'
#
loop_
_entity.id
_entity.type
_entity.pdbx_description
1 polymer ?
#
loop_
_entity_poly.entity_id
_entity_poly.type
_entity_poly.pdbx_seq_one_letter_code
_entity_poly.pdbx_strand_id
1 'polypeptide(L)'
;MNSILTKKQDDELELFKRLKNGDKSARNKIVEKNIGLAVNTALKYSRAYGIELEDLVQEGIIGLIEAAEKFDYTKGFKFSTFAVYYIKQKIHHYFQKYANQVSFSRTGYEKIKKIHSLEQYSENFSVEEIAEITGLKEEDVIAVLPLQNPLLSLNQSFAEDNTELSEAISDERSEEEIIKRYEMQELKKILKQALETLNESERKVLKLRFGLTEDGVALNQRQISKILGVTKQRVWRIEKKALEKLQKNWRIKKVLKDFLYE
;
A
#
# COMPACT_ATOMS: atom_id res chain seq x y z
N MET A 1 31.23 -40.85 -25.35
CA MET A 1 31.11 -39.96 -24.17
C MET A 1 29.75 -40.06 -23.44
N ASN A 2 28.98 -41.16 -23.55
CA ASN A 2 27.64 -41.27 -22.95
C ASN A 2 27.59 -42.02 -21.58
N SER A 3 28.74 -42.39 -21.00
CA SER A 3 28.79 -43.31 -19.83
C SER A 3 28.62 -42.61 -18.46
N ILE A 4 28.88 -41.30 -18.37
CA ILE A 4 28.86 -40.56 -17.08
C ILE A 4 27.41 -40.14 -16.69
N LEU A 5 26.52 -39.95 -17.68
CA LEU A 5 25.13 -39.57 -17.44
C LEU A 5 24.26 -40.76 -17.02
N THR A 6 24.54 -41.97 -17.52
CA THR A 6 23.79 -43.20 -17.21
C THR A 6 24.06 -43.72 -15.80
N LYS A 7 25.33 -43.78 -15.36
CA LYS A 7 25.66 -44.21 -13.98
C LYS A 7 25.03 -43.32 -12.90
N LYS A 8 24.94 -42.01 -13.14
CA LYS A 8 24.29 -41.07 -12.20
C LYS A 8 22.78 -41.29 -12.07
N GLN A 9 22.11 -41.73 -13.14
CA GLN A 9 20.67 -42.01 -13.12
C GLN A 9 20.35 -43.32 -12.39
N ASP A 10 21.19 -44.35 -12.55
CA ASP A 10 21.03 -45.63 -11.87
C ASP A 10 21.19 -45.48 -10.35
N ASP A 11 22.20 -44.71 -9.90
CA ASP A 11 22.41 -44.39 -8.48
C ASP A 11 21.25 -43.59 -7.86
N GLU A 12 20.64 -42.69 -8.64
CA GLU A 12 19.49 -41.88 -8.20
C GLU A 12 18.23 -42.74 -8.05
N LEU A 13 18.00 -43.66 -8.98
CA LEU A 13 16.91 -44.63 -8.94
C LEU A 13 17.01 -45.56 -7.72
N GLU A 14 18.22 -46.01 -7.36
CA GLU A 14 18.42 -46.83 -6.16
C GLU A 14 18.10 -46.07 -4.88
N LEU A 15 18.50 -44.80 -4.78
CA LEU A 15 18.16 -43.95 -3.64
C LEU A 15 16.65 -43.77 -3.50
N PHE A 16 15.92 -43.55 -4.59
CA PHE A 16 14.46 -43.44 -4.53
C PHE A 16 13.76 -44.76 -4.20
N LYS A 17 14.29 -45.91 -4.64
CA LYS A 17 13.80 -47.23 -4.20
C LYS A 17 13.96 -47.42 -2.70
N ARG A 18 15.13 -47.07 -2.15
CA ARG A 18 15.41 -47.13 -0.71
C ARG A 18 14.51 -46.19 0.09
N LEU A 19 14.31 -44.97 -0.42
CA LEU A 19 13.41 -44.00 0.20
C LEU A 19 11.97 -44.52 0.27
N LYS A 20 11.47 -45.15 -0.79
CA LYS A 20 10.14 -45.77 -0.82
C LYS A 20 9.99 -46.92 0.18
N ASN A 21 11.09 -47.61 0.49
CA ASN A 21 11.16 -48.65 1.52
C ASN A 21 11.31 -48.08 2.95
N GLY A 22 11.27 -46.76 3.14
CA GLY A 22 11.31 -46.09 4.44
C GLY A 22 12.70 -45.63 4.91
N ASP A 23 13.74 -45.75 4.09
CA ASP A 23 15.09 -45.31 4.45
C ASP A 23 15.22 -43.77 4.40
N LYS A 24 15.10 -43.12 5.56
CA LYS A 24 15.26 -41.67 5.69
C LYS A 24 16.65 -41.16 5.31
N SER A 25 17.69 -41.99 5.41
CA SER A 25 19.06 -41.58 5.03
C SER A 25 19.17 -41.38 3.51
N ALA A 26 18.38 -42.10 2.72
CA ALA A 26 18.31 -41.94 1.28
C ALA A 26 17.76 -40.56 0.90
N ARG A 27 16.77 -40.04 1.64
CA ARG A 27 16.22 -38.68 1.45
C ARG A 27 17.32 -37.62 1.56
N ASN A 28 18.10 -37.67 2.64
CA ASN A 28 19.17 -36.69 2.89
C ASN A 28 20.21 -36.72 1.76
N LYS A 29 20.62 -37.92 1.32
CA LYS A 29 21.55 -38.08 0.19
C LYS A 29 20.99 -37.54 -1.13
N ILE A 30 19.70 -37.74 -1.39
CA ILE A 30 19.03 -37.18 -2.59
C ILE A 30 19.06 -35.66 -2.53
N VAL A 31 18.72 -35.08 -1.38
CA VAL A 31 18.72 -33.62 -1.17
C VAL A 31 20.12 -33.05 -1.32
N GLU A 32 21.12 -33.60 -0.62
CA GLU A 32 22.53 -33.18 -0.68
C GLU A 32 23.09 -33.17 -2.11
N LYS A 33 22.83 -34.24 -2.88
CA LYS A 33 23.25 -34.34 -4.29
C LYS A 33 22.62 -33.26 -5.18
N ASN A 34 21.47 -32.72 -4.79
CA ASN A 34 20.67 -31.78 -5.58
C ASN A 34 20.63 -30.35 -5.00
N ILE A 35 21.38 -30.02 -3.94
CA ILE A 35 21.42 -28.65 -3.37
C ILE A 35 21.77 -27.61 -4.43
N GLY A 36 22.69 -27.93 -5.36
CA GLY A 36 23.07 -27.02 -6.45
C GLY A 36 21.89 -26.60 -7.35
N LEU A 37 20.84 -27.41 -7.44
CA LEU A 37 19.61 -27.05 -8.16
C LEU A 37 18.81 -25.96 -7.41
N ALA A 38 18.72 -26.08 -6.08
CA ALA A 38 18.08 -25.08 -5.24
C ALA A 38 18.84 -23.75 -5.31
N VAL A 39 20.18 -23.79 -5.19
CA VAL A 39 21.05 -22.61 -5.30
C VAL A 39 20.89 -21.92 -6.66
N ASN A 40 20.98 -22.66 -7.76
CA ASN A 40 20.84 -22.09 -9.10
C ASN A 40 19.45 -21.50 -9.36
N THR A 41 18.41 -22.05 -8.73
CA THR A 41 17.05 -21.51 -8.83
C THR A 41 16.92 -20.24 -8.00
N ALA A 42 17.33 -20.27 -6.73
CA ALA A 42 17.30 -19.15 -5.80
C ALA A 42 18.10 -17.94 -6.30
N LEU A 43 19.26 -18.16 -6.93
CA LEU A 43 20.11 -17.11 -7.47
C LEU A 43 19.39 -16.22 -8.50
N LYS A 44 18.48 -16.79 -9.30
CA LYS A 44 17.67 -16.01 -10.25
C LYS A 44 16.70 -15.07 -9.55
N TYR A 45 16.12 -15.51 -8.43
CA TYR A 45 15.19 -14.71 -7.64
C TYR A 45 15.93 -13.66 -6.80
N SER A 46 17.04 -14.01 -6.15
CA SER A 46 17.88 -13.06 -5.40
C SER A 46 18.32 -11.89 -6.29
N ARG A 47 18.84 -12.16 -7.51
CA ARG A 47 19.23 -11.11 -8.45
C ARG A 47 18.07 -10.26 -8.98
N ALA A 48 16.89 -10.85 -9.15
CA ALA A 48 15.74 -10.13 -9.69
C ALA A 48 15.03 -9.26 -8.65
N TYR A 49 15.04 -9.67 -7.38
CA TYR A 49 14.24 -9.03 -6.32
C TYR A 49 15.08 -8.44 -5.17
N GLY A 50 16.41 -8.56 -5.21
CA GLY A 50 17.31 -7.99 -4.20
C GLY A 50 17.26 -8.68 -2.83
N ILE A 51 16.68 -9.87 -2.72
CA ILE A 51 16.57 -10.61 -1.46
C ILE A 51 17.85 -11.39 -1.17
N GLU A 52 18.17 -11.51 0.12
CA GLU A 52 19.27 -12.32 0.63
C GLU A 52 19.21 -13.75 0.08
N LEU A 53 20.32 -14.16 -0.55
CA LEU A 53 20.39 -15.45 -1.22
C LEU A 53 20.26 -16.62 -0.25
N GLU A 54 20.80 -16.47 0.96
CA GLU A 54 20.82 -17.54 1.98
C GLU A 54 19.41 -17.98 2.35
N ASP A 55 18.52 -17.03 2.62
CA ASP A 55 17.11 -17.30 2.91
C ASP A 55 16.40 -18.02 1.75
N LEU A 56 16.60 -17.55 0.52
CA LEU A 56 16.00 -18.18 -0.66
C LEU A 56 16.55 -19.59 -0.91
N VAL A 57 17.81 -19.83 -0.59
CA VAL A 57 18.42 -21.16 -0.67
C VAL A 57 17.80 -22.10 0.36
N GLN A 58 17.61 -21.65 1.60
CA GLN A 58 16.97 -22.47 2.65
C GLN A 58 15.54 -22.85 2.26
N GLU A 59 14.75 -21.90 1.77
CA GLU A 59 13.39 -22.17 1.27
C GLU A 59 13.39 -23.11 0.06
N GLY A 60 14.38 -22.95 -0.83
CA GLY A 60 14.60 -23.86 -1.93
C GLY A 60 14.92 -25.29 -1.47
N ILE A 61 15.72 -25.45 -0.41
CA ILE A 61 16.03 -26.76 0.20
C ILE A 61 14.76 -27.39 0.80
N ILE A 62 13.91 -26.62 1.46
CA ILE A 62 12.61 -27.10 1.96
C ILE A 62 11.75 -27.62 0.79
N GLY A 63 11.72 -26.89 -0.33
CA GLY A 63 11.02 -27.34 -1.54
C GLY A 63 11.62 -28.61 -2.15
N LEU A 64 12.95 -28.73 -2.11
CA LEU A 64 13.66 -29.91 -2.59
C LEU A 64 13.36 -31.16 -1.73
N ILE A 65 13.25 -31.00 -0.41
CA ILE A 65 12.85 -32.06 0.51
C ILE A 65 11.43 -32.55 0.18
N GLU A 66 10.47 -31.63 0.02
CA GLU A 66 9.09 -32.01 -0.35
C GLU A 66 9.01 -32.67 -1.72
N ALA A 67 9.82 -32.21 -2.68
CA ALA A 67 9.92 -32.84 -3.99
C ALA A 67 10.42 -34.27 -3.87
N ALA A 68 11.46 -34.51 -3.06
CA ALA A 68 12.03 -35.85 -2.89
C ALA A 68 11.03 -36.84 -2.28
N GLU A 69 10.16 -36.37 -1.37
CA GLU A 69 9.12 -37.19 -0.73
C GLU A 69 7.96 -37.53 -1.69
N LYS A 70 7.64 -36.64 -2.63
CA LYS A 70 6.52 -36.79 -3.57
C LYS A 70 6.91 -37.32 -4.95
N PHE A 71 8.20 -37.46 -5.23
CA PHE A 71 8.68 -37.85 -6.54
C PHE A 71 8.41 -39.33 -6.83
N ASP A 72 7.81 -39.59 -7.98
CA ASP A 72 7.56 -40.94 -8.48
C ASP A 72 8.56 -41.29 -9.59
N TYR A 73 9.56 -42.08 -9.22
CA TYR A 73 10.62 -42.53 -10.13
C TYR A 73 10.12 -43.47 -11.23
N THR A 74 8.91 -44.06 -11.10
CA THR A 74 8.36 -44.99 -12.11
C THR A 74 7.88 -44.28 -13.38
N LYS A 75 7.67 -42.96 -13.31
CA LYS A 75 7.16 -42.15 -14.43
C LYS A 75 8.21 -41.79 -15.48
N GLY A 76 9.48 -42.13 -15.27
CA GLY A 76 10.55 -41.97 -16.26
C GLY A 76 11.04 -40.53 -16.50
N PHE A 77 10.58 -39.55 -15.71
CA PHE A 77 11.08 -38.18 -15.76
C PHE A 77 12.29 -37.98 -14.84
N LYS A 78 13.14 -36.99 -15.13
CA LYS A 78 14.25 -36.63 -14.25
C LYS A 78 13.73 -35.95 -12.98
N PHE A 79 14.32 -36.27 -11.82
CA PHE A 79 13.96 -35.63 -10.55
C PHE A 79 14.10 -34.11 -10.60
N SER A 80 15.15 -33.60 -11.26
CA SER A 80 15.39 -32.16 -11.41
C SER A 80 14.22 -31.41 -12.06
N THR A 81 13.54 -32.01 -13.03
CA THR A 81 12.36 -31.43 -13.68
C THR A 81 11.21 -31.25 -12.68
N PHE A 82 10.99 -32.24 -11.83
CA PHE A 82 9.95 -32.21 -10.79
C PHE A 82 10.32 -31.26 -9.64
N ALA A 83 11.56 -31.34 -9.17
CA ALA A 83 12.05 -30.56 -8.04
C ALA A 83 12.01 -29.04 -8.28
N VAL A 84 12.31 -28.58 -9.50
CA VAL A 84 12.25 -27.15 -9.84
C VAL A 84 10.88 -26.54 -9.56
N TYR A 85 9.78 -27.28 -9.75
CA TYR A 85 8.44 -26.77 -9.46
C TYR A 85 8.25 -26.48 -7.96
N TYR A 86 8.63 -27.43 -7.10
CA TYR A 86 8.50 -27.29 -5.64
C TYR A 86 9.46 -26.24 -5.07
N ILE A 87 10.69 -26.17 -5.59
CA ILE A 87 11.67 -25.13 -5.22
C ILE A 87 11.07 -23.75 -5.51
N LYS A 88 10.56 -23.53 -6.72
CA LYS A 88 9.93 -22.25 -7.10
C LYS A 88 8.69 -21.95 -6.26
N GLN A 89 7.88 -22.95 -5.96
CA GLN A 89 6.69 -22.78 -5.14
C GLN A 89 7.05 -22.31 -3.72
N LYS A 90 8.05 -22.91 -3.07
CA LYS A 90 8.50 -22.51 -1.74
C LYS A 90 9.12 -21.13 -1.71
N ILE A 91 10.00 -20.85 -2.66
CA ILE A 91 10.55 -19.50 -2.85
C ILE A 91 9.42 -18.48 -3.01
N HIS A 92 8.44 -18.74 -3.89
CA HIS A 92 7.31 -17.83 -4.09
C HIS A 92 6.43 -17.66 -2.84
N HIS A 93 6.25 -18.73 -2.06
CA HIS A 93 5.54 -18.65 -0.80
C HIS A 93 6.29 -17.79 0.24
N TYR A 94 7.61 -17.92 0.33
CA TYR A 94 8.44 -17.05 1.15
C TYR A 94 8.29 -15.58 0.74
N PHE A 95 8.29 -15.29 -0.57
CA PHE A 95 8.04 -13.93 -1.06
C PHE A 95 6.70 -13.37 -0.56
N GLN A 96 5.62 -14.14 -0.67
CA GLN A 96 4.30 -13.68 -0.22
C GLN A 96 4.25 -13.40 1.28
N LYS A 97 5.03 -14.16 2.07
CA LYS A 97 4.97 -14.09 3.53
C LYS A 97 5.95 -13.07 4.13
N TYR A 98 7.14 -12.96 3.56
CA TYR A 98 8.29 -12.29 4.19
C TYR A 98 9.01 -11.24 3.32
N ALA A 99 8.81 -11.21 2.00
CA ALA A 99 9.53 -10.23 1.17
C ALA A 99 9.04 -8.79 1.37
N ASN A 100 7.79 -8.63 1.81
CA ASN A 100 7.23 -7.32 2.13
C ASN A 100 7.36 -7.09 3.64
N GLN A 101 7.79 -5.88 4.03
CA GLN A 101 7.83 -5.47 5.45
C GLN A 101 6.44 -5.55 6.09
N VAL A 102 5.37 -5.35 5.30
CA VAL A 102 3.99 -5.61 5.67
C VAL A 102 3.53 -6.91 5.00
N SER A 103 3.15 -7.90 5.80
CA SER A 103 2.65 -9.18 5.29
C SER A 103 1.19 -9.06 4.84
N PHE A 104 0.86 -9.69 3.72
CA PHE A 104 -0.49 -9.72 3.18
C PHE A 104 -1.04 -11.13 3.15
N SER A 105 -2.37 -11.26 3.26
CA SER A 105 -3.02 -12.53 2.97
C SER A 105 -2.78 -12.91 1.51
N ARG A 106 -2.87 -14.21 1.20
CA ARG A 106 -2.76 -14.70 -0.19
C ARG A 106 -3.72 -13.98 -1.13
N THR A 107 -4.98 -13.80 -0.72
CA THR A 107 -6.00 -13.09 -1.50
C THR A 107 -5.62 -11.63 -1.70
N GLY A 108 -5.04 -10.97 -0.69
CA GLY A 108 -4.54 -9.59 -0.80
C GLY A 108 -3.41 -9.48 -1.82
N TYR A 109 -2.44 -10.40 -1.79
CA TYR A 109 -1.34 -10.42 -2.75
C TYR A 109 -1.82 -10.63 -4.19
N GLU A 110 -2.81 -11.51 -4.41
CA GLU A 110 -3.41 -11.73 -5.73
C GLU A 110 -4.11 -10.46 -6.26
N LYS A 111 -4.77 -9.68 -5.39
CA LYS A 111 -5.36 -8.38 -5.74
C LYS A 111 -4.29 -7.35 -6.13
N ILE A 112 -3.25 -7.17 -5.30
CA ILE A 112 -2.13 -6.25 -5.57
C ILE A 112 -1.49 -6.56 -6.92
N LYS A 113 -1.22 -7.84 -7.18
CA LYS A 113 -0.57 -8.28 -8.43
C LYS A 113 -1.44 -7.98 -9.67
N LYS A 114 -2.76 -8.15 -9.58
CA LYS A 114 -3.68 -7.82 -10.67
C LYS A 114 -3.63 -6.33 -10.99
N ILE A 115 -3.71 -5.48 -9.98
CA ILE A 115 -3.67 -4.02 -10.16
C ILE A 115 -2.31 -3.57 -10.73
N HIS A 116 -1.20 -4.07 -10.17
CA HIS A 116 0.15 -3.76 -10.67
C HIS A 116 0.39 -4.20 -12.12
N SER A 117 -0.28 -5.26 -12.58
CA SER A 117 -0.18 -5.66 -13.99
C SER A 117 -0.87 -4.69 -14.95
N LEU A 118 -1.83 -3.88 -14.47
CA LEU A 118 -2.51 -2.87 -15.28
C LEU A 118 -1.70 -1.59 -15.47
N GLU A 119 -0.92 -1.21 -14.47
CA GLU A 119 -0.04 -0.02 -14.53
C GLU A 119 1.01 -0.13 -15.64
N GLN A 120 1.38 -1.36 -16.03
CA GLN A 120 2.27 -1.59 -17.19
C GLN A 120 1.66 -1.11 -18.51
N TYR A 121 0.34 -0.92 -18.56
CA TYR A 121 -0.38 -0.47 -19.76
C TYR A 121 -0.76 1.01 -19.69
N SER A 122 -1.06 1.56 -18.51
CA SER A 122 -1.31 2.99 -18.30
C SER A 122 -1.30 3.35 -16.81
N GLU A 123 -0.75 4.52 -16.47
CA GLU A 123 -0.69 5.04 -15.09
C GLU A 123 -1.97 5.77 -14.63
N ASN A 124 -2.93 6.03 -15.54
CA ASN A 124 -4.06 6.95 -15.28
C ASN A 124 -5.44 6.27 -15.25
N PHE A 125 -5.53 4.98 -14.93
CA PHE A 125 -6.84 4.34 -14.79
C PHE A 125 -7.59 4.88 -13.57
N SER A 126 -8.87 5.19 -13.76
CA SER A 126 -9.80 5.48 -12.67
C SER A 126 -10.09 4.22 -11.84
N VAL A 127 -10.61 4.40 -10.62
CA VAL A 127 -10.97 3.29 -9.74
C VAL A 127 -12.04 2.40 -10.40
N GLU A 128 -13.00 3.01 -11.10
CA GLU A 128 -14.05 2.28 -11.81
C GLU A 128 -13.47 1.42 -12.95
N GLU A 129 -12.56 1.99 -13.75
CA GLU A 129 -11.90 1.25 -14.85
C GLU A 129 -11.05 0.08 -14.32
N ILE A 130 -10.31 0.28 -13.22
CA ILE A 130 -9.52 -0.78 -12.60
C ILE A 130 -10.44 -1.91 -12.11
N ALA A 131 -11.56 -1.56 -11.47
CA ALA A 131 -12.54 -2.53 -10.98
C ALA A 131 -13.13 -3.36 -12.14
N GLU A 132 -13.50 -2.71 -13.25
CA GLU A 132 -14.07 -3.36 -14.43
C GLU A 132 -13.05 -4.32 -15.10
N ILE A 133 -11.81 -3.87 -15.28
CA ILE A 133 -10.78 -4.68 -15.95
C ILE A 133 -10.33 -5.86 -15.07
N THR A 134 -10.17 -5.64 -13.76
CA THR A 134 -9.66 -6.68 -12.83
C THR A 134 -10.75 -7.62 -12.30
N GLY A 135 -12.02 -7.24 -12.45
CA GLY A 135 -13.19 -7.89 -11.84
C GLY A 135 -13.22 -7.75 -10.31
N LEU A 136 -12.55 -6.76 -9.74
CA LEU A 136 -12.54 -6.46 -8.31
C LEU A 136 -13.68 -5.50 -7.97
N LYS A 137 -14.10 -5.47 -6.70
CA LYS A 137 -15.00 -4.42 -6.20
C LYS A 137 -14.23 -3.11 -6.09
N GLU A 138 -14.87 -1.97 -6.37
CA GLU A 138 -14.26 -0.64 -6.21
C GLU A 138 -13.72 -0.43 -4.79
N GLU A 139 -14.44 -0.88 -3.75
CA GLU A 139 -13.99 -0.86 -2.35
C GLU A 139 -12.64 -1.56 -2.15
N ASP A 140 -12.46 -2.72 -2.82
CA ASP A 140 -11.21 -3.47 -2.77
C ASP A 140 -10.09 -2.75 -3.52
N VAL A 141 -10.41 -2.09 -4.64
CA VAL A 141 -9.44 -1.31 -5.41
C VAL A 141 -8.94 -0.13 -4.58
N ILE A 142 -9.85 0.63 -3.96
CA ILE A 142 -9.51 1.78 -3.09
C ILE A 142 -8.62 1.36 -1.92
N ALA A 143 -8.89 0.19 -1.32
CA ALA A 143 -8.09 -0.31 -0.20
C ALA A 143 -6.69 -0.78 -0.63
N VAL A 144 -6.55 -1.28 -1.86
CA VAL A 144 -5.31 -1.91 -2.34
C VAL A 144 -4.39 -0.93 -3.05
N LEU A 145 -4.92 0.07 -3.76
CA LEU A 145 -4.13 1.06 -4.52
C LEU A 145 -3.02 1.72 -3.66
N PRO A 146 -3.30 2.18 -2.43
CA PRO A 146 -2.27 2.83 -1.60
C PRO A 146 -1.15 1.89 -1.16
N LEU A 147 -1.42 0.58 -1.11
CA LEU A 147 -0.46 -0.45 -0.69
C LEU A 147 0.63 -0.71 -1.74
N GLN A 148 0.48 -0.17 -2.96
CA GLN A 148 1.49 -0.26 -4.01
C GLN A 148 2.64 0.72 -3.79
N ASN A 149 2.42 1.77 -2.99
CA ASN A 149 3.47 2.75 -2.72
C ASN A 149 4.63 2.08 -1.97
N PRO A 150 5.89 2.31 -2.40
CA PRO A 150 7.03 1.77 -1.69
C PRO A 150 7.07 2.33 -0.27
N LEU A 151 7.40 1.46 0.69
CA LEU A 151 7.60 1.87 2.07
C LEU A 151 8.89 2.70 2.16
N LEU A 152 8.78 3.87 2.78
CA LEU A 152 9.93 4.74 3.05
C LEU A 152 10.44 4.50 4.46
N SER A 153 11.75 4.55 4.62
CA SER A 153 12.37 4.50 5.95
C SER A 153 12.18 5.83 6.65
N LEU A 154 11.79 5.81 7.93
CA LEU A 154 11.73 7.02 8.75
C LEU A 154 13.12 7.65 8.96
N ASN A 155 14.18 6.84 8.89
CA ASN A 155 15.56 7.31 9.03
C ASN A 155 16.16 7.79 7.70
N GLN A 156 15.36 7.83 6.62
CA GLN A 156 15.81 8.38 5.36
C GLN A 156 15.88 9.90 5.47
N SER A 157 17.05 10.48 5.21
CA SER A 157 17.19 11.93 5.10
C SER A 157 16.49 12.45 3.85
N PHE A 158 15.73 13.53 3.98
CA PHE A 158 15.00 14.15 2.86
C PHE A 158 15.47 15.58 2.53
N ALA A 159 16.27 16.19 3.41
CA ALA A 159 16.83 17.53 3.24
C ALA A 159 18.36 17.49 3.15
N GLU A 160 18.98 18.53 2.59
CA GLU A 160 20.45 18.67 2.48
C GLU A 160 21.13 18.73 3.85
N ASP A 161 20.42 19.18 4.88
CA ASP A 161 20.90 19.26 6.26
C ASP A 161 20.85 17.91 7.01
N ASN A 162 20.67 16.79 6.29
CA ASN A 162 20.50 15.43 6.82
C ASN A 162 19.28 15.20 7.72
N THR A 163 18.32 16.12 7.75
CA THR A 163 17.06 15.95 8.49
C THR A 163 16.36 14.66 8.06
N GLU A 164 16.07 13.80 9.04
CA GLU A 164 15.38 12.53 8.84
C GLU A 164 13.88 12.72 8.65
N LEU A 165 13.24 11.81 7.91
CA LEU A 165 11.79 11.82 7.73
C LEU A 165 11.03 11.69 9.07
N SER A 166 11.63 10.99 10.04
CA SER A 166 11.13 10.82 11.41
C SER A 166 10.89 12.16 12.13
N GLU A 167 11.75 13.15 11.90
CA GLU A 167 11.71 14.47 12.53
C GLU A 167 10.64 15.39 11.90
N ALA A 168 10.23 15.11 10.66
CA ALA A 168 9.20 15.87 9.96
C ALA A 168 7.77 15.42 10.33
N ILE A 169 7.60 14.25 10.94
CA ILE A 169 6.30 13.73 11.32
C ILE A 169 5.90 14.31 12.68
N SER A 170 4.88 15.15 12.69
CA SER A 170 4.33 15.71 13.93
C SER A 170 3.66 14.64 14.78
N ASP A 171 3.96 14.62 16.08
CA ASP A 171 3.24 13.77 17.03
C ASP A 171 1.88 14.38 17.34
N GLU A 172 0.81 13.73 16.88
CA GLU A 172 -0.58 14.14 17.15
C GLU A 172 -0.95 14.14 18.64
N ARG A 173 -0.13 13.51 19.49
CA ARG A 173 -0.28 13.47 20.96
C ARG A 173 0.62 14.46 21.67
N SER A 174 1.45 15.20 20.93
CA SER A 174 2.23 16.28 21.52
C SER A 174 1.29 17.34 22.12
N GLU A 175 1.76 17.99 23.18
CA GLU A 175 1.02 19.05 23.84
C GLU A 175 0.71 20.20 22.85
N GLU A 176 1.64 20.50 21.94
CA GLU A 176 1.48 21.50 20.89
C GLU A 176 0.35 21.17 19.90
N GLU A 177 0.28 19.93 19.39
CA GLU A 177 -0.81 19.51 18.50
C GLU A 177 -2.16 19.46 19.22
N ILE A 178 -2.15 19.08 20.50
CA ILE A 178 -3.36 19.09 21.34
C ILE A 178 -3.86 20.54 21.51
N ILE A 179 -2.97 21.48 21.83
CA ILE A 179 -3.28 22.90 21.97
C ILE A 179 -3.85 23.45 20.66
N LYS A 180 -3.16 23.25 19.53
CA LYS A 180 -3.64 23.66 18.20
C LYS A 180 -5.02 23.09 17.88
N ARG A 181 -5.27 21.83 18.22
CA ARG A 181 -6.58 21.18 18.02
C ARG A 181 -7.66 21.85 18.87
N TYR A 182 -7.38 22.17 20.14
CA TYR A 182 -8.29 22.90 21.00
C TYR A 182 -8.56 24.32 20.49
N GLU A 183 -7.53 25.06 20.08
CA GLU A 183 -7.65 26.38 19.47
C GLU A 183 -8.51 26.35 18.20
N MET A 184 -8.27 25.38 17.32
CA MET A 184 -9.06 25.19 16.10
C MET A 184 -10.52 24.83 16.41
N GLN A 185 -10.79 24.02 17.44
CA GLN A 185 -12.14 23.72 17.89
C GLN A 185 -12.85 24.95 18.47
N GLU A 186 -12.16 25.74 19.28
CA GLU A 186 -12.71 26.97 19.85
C GLU A 186 -12.96 28.02 18.76
N LEU A 187 -12.03 28.16 17.80
CA LEU A 187 -12.21 29.01 16.61
C LEU A 187 -13.44 28.59 15.80
N LYS A 188 -13.63 27.29 15.54
CA LYS A 188 -14.83 26.76 14.85
C LYS A 188 -16.11 27.11 15.61
N LYS A 189 -16.11 27.00 16.94
CA LYS A 189 -17.24 27.33 17.80
C LYS A 189 -17.57 28.83 17.76
N ILE A 190 -16.56 29.68 17.89
CA ILE A 190 -16.70 31.15 17.77
C ILE A 190 -17.22 31.53 16.39
N LEU A 191 -16.67 30.94 15.33
CA LEU A 191 -17.08 31.19 13.95
C LEU A 191 -18.54 30.76 13.73
N LYS A 192 -18.98 29.64 14.31
CA LYS A 192 -20.38 29.21 14.28
C LYS A 192 -21.29 30.23 14.97
N GLN A 193 -20.94 30.70 16.17
CA GLN A 193 -21.69 31.74 16.88
C GLN A 193 -21.74 33.06 16.09
N ALA A 194 -20.63 33.44 15.45
CA ALA A 194 -20.56 34.63 14.62
C ALA A 194 -21.52 34.52 13.41
N LEU A 195 -21.52 33.39 12.72
CA LEU A 195 -22.43 33.10 11.62
C LEU A 195 -23.90 33.03 12.06
N GLU A 196 -24.19 32.66 13.32
CA GLU A 196 -25.54 32.64 13.87
C GLU A 196 -26.15 34.04 14.00
N THR A 197 -25.33 35.09 14.15
CA THR A 197 -25.81 36.48 14.16
C THR A 197 -26.29 36.99 12.79
N LEU A 198 -25.92 36.29 11.73
CA LEU A 198 -26.33 36.59 10.36
C LEU A 198 -27.66 35.92 10.03
N ASN A 199 -28.41 36.54 9.11
CA ASN A 199 -29.62 35.89 8.59
C ASN A 199 -29.27 34.67 7.73
N GLU A 200 -30.26 33.83 7.45
CA GLU A 200 -30.06 32.56 6.76
C GLU A 200 -29.39 32.72 5.39
N SER A 201 -29.80 33.73 4.60
CA SER A 201 -29.22 34.00 3.28
C SER A 201 -27.76 34.45 3.36
N GLU A 202 -27.42 35.33 4.32
CA GLU A 202 -26.06 35.80 4.57
C GLU A 202 -25.16 34.65 5.01
N ARG A 203 -25.63 33.83 5.96
CA ARG A 203 -24.93 32.65 6.46
C ARG A 203 -24.65 31.64 5.34
N LYS A 204 -25.66 31.33 4.52
CA LYS A 204 -25.54 30.36 3.42
C LYS A 204 -24.54 30.82 2.35
N VAL A 205 -24.57 32.12 2.00
CA VAL A 205 -23.59 32.69 1.05
C VAL A 205 -22.17 32.59 1.60
N LEU A 206 -21.93 32.96 2.86
CA LEU A 206 -20.59 32.87 3.45
C LEU A 206 -20.09 31.42 3.59
N LYS A 207 -20.97 30.49 4.00
CA LYS A 207 -20.60 29.07 4.09
C LYS A 207 -20.13 28.51 2.75
N LEU A 208 -20.89 28.75 1.68
CA LEU A 208 -20.51 28.30 0.33
C LEU A 208 -19.28 29.04 -0.22
N ARG A 209 -19.13 30.32 0.10
CA ARG A 209 -18.02 31.15 -0.38
C ARG A 209 -16.68 30.69 0.16
N PHE A 210 -16.62 30.35 1.45
CA PHE A 210 -15.39 30.00 2.15
C PHE A 210 -15.25 28.50 2.44
N GLY A 211 -16.13 27.66 1.90
CA GLY A 211 -16.06 26.21 2.10
C GLY A 211 -16.28 25.78 3.55
N LEU A 212 -17.15 26.48 4.28
CA LEU A 212 -17.49 26.16 5.67
C LEU A 212 -18.63 25.12 5.76
N THR A 213 -18.83 24.35 4.69
CA THR A 213 -19.71 23.17 4.63
C THR A 213 -18.92 21.91 4.94
N GLU A 214 -19.60 20.78 5.14
CA GLU A 214 -18.95 19.49 5.47
C GLU A 214 -17.96 19.05 4.38
N ASP A 215 -18.26 19.40 3.14
CA ASP A 215 -17.48 19.09 1.94
C ASP A 215 -16.21 19.97 1.79
N GLY A 216 -16.08 21.07 2.56
CA GLY A 216 -14.88 21.92 2.55
C GLY A 216 -14.63 22.74 1.27
N VAL A 217 -15.50 22.66 0.27
CA VAL A 217 -15.27 23.26 -1.05
C VAL A 217 -15.69 24.74 -1.08
N ALA A 218 -14.73 25.62 -1.35
CA ALA A 218 -14.99 27.05 -1.57
C ALA A 218 -15.52 27.31 -3.00
N LEU A 219 -16.62 28.06 -3.12
CA LEU A 219 -17.26 28.37 -4.39
C LEU A 219 -17.08 29.83 -4.81
N ASN A 220 -17.03 30.04 -6.12
CA ASN A 220 -17.04 31.39 -6.68
C ASN A 220 -18.47 31.98 -6.70
N GLN A 221 -18.59 33.31 -6.72
CA GLN A 221 -19.90 33.99 -6.73
C GLN A 221 -20.81 33.55 -7.89
N ARG A 222 -20.27 33.12 -9.03
CA ARG A 222 -21.06 32.62 -10.18
C ARG A 222 -21.63 31.23 -9.90
N GLN A 223 -20.87 30.35 -9.25
CA GLN A 223 -21.34 29.03 -8.83
C GLN A 223 -22.40 29.17 -7.74
N ILE A 224 -22.16 30.02 -6.74
CA ILE A 224 -23.13 30.32 -5.69
C ILE A 224 -24.42 30.92 -6.27
N SER A 225 -24.30 31.81 -7.26
CA SER A 225 -25.47 32.44 -7.90
C SER A 225 -26.35 31.41 -8.62
N LYS A 226 -25.74 30.40 -9.26
CA LYS A 226 -26.47 29.27 -9.85
C LYS A 226 -27.18 28.43 -8.79
N ILE A 227 -26.49 28.08 -7.70
CA ILE A 227 -27.05 27.26 -6.61
C ILE A 227 -28.23 27.96 -5.91
N LEU A 228 -28.11 29.27 -5.68
CA LEU A 228 -29.13 30.05 -4.98
C LEU A 228 -30.21 30.64 -5.90
N GLY A 229 -30.11 30.43 -7.23
CA GLY A 229 -31.09 30.95 -8.19
C GLY A 229 -31.15 32.49 -8.24
N VAL A 230 -30.04 33.19 -7.96
CA VAL A 230 -29.98 34.66 -7.92
C VAL A 230 -28.89 35.19 -8.86
N THR A 231 -28.84 36.50 -9.09
CA THR A 231 -27.77 37.11 -9.89
C THR A 231 -26.44 37.16 -9.14
N LYS A 232 -25.31 37.10 -9.87
CA LYS A 232 -23.95 37.27 -9.31
C LYS A 232 -23.84 38.54 -8.45
N GLN A 233 -24.39 39.65 -8.94
CA GLN A 233 -24.37 40.94 -8.26
C GLN A 233 -25.14 40.89 -6.92
N ARG A 234 -26.22 40.12 -6.86
CA ARG A 234 -26.96 39.91 -5.62
C ARG A 234 -26.15 39.13 -4.60
N VAL A 235 -25.45 38.06 -5.02
CA VAL A 235 -24.53 37.30 -4.15
C VAL A 235 -23.44 38.21 -3.59
N TRP A 236 -22.77 39.01 -4.44
CA TRP A 236 -21.75 39.97 -4.01
C TRP A 236 -22.29 40.95 -2.96
N ARG A 237 -23.50 41.47 -3.15
CA ARG A 237 -24.11 42.41 -2.19
C ARG A 237 -24.42 41.73 -0.84
N ILE A 238 -24.87 40.49 -0.86
CA ILE A 238 -25.13 39.70 0.36
C ILE A 238 -23.81 39.42 1.09
N GLU A 239 -22.78 38.96 0.36
CA GLU A 239 -21.42 38.71 0.90
C GLU A 239 -20.85 39.98 1.56
N LYS A 240 -20.84 41.11 0.85
CA LYS A 240 -20.33 42.38 1.39
C LYS A 240 -21.08 42.81 2.65
N LYS A 241 -22.42 42.75 2.63
CA LYS A 241 -23.26 43.12 3.79
C LYS A 241 -23.02 42.21 4.99
N ALA A 242 -22.85 40.90 4.75
CA ALA A 242 -22.57 39.92 5.79
C ALA A 242 -21.21 40.19 6.46
N LEU A 243 -20.17 40.44 5.65
CA LEU A 243 -18.82 40.78 6.15
C LEU A 243 -18.82 42.09 6.94
N GLU A 244 -19.51 43.13 6.46
CA GLU A 244 -19.65 44.40 7.18
C GLU A 244 -20.35 44.23 8.54
N LYS A 245 -21.37 43.37 8.62
CA LYS A 245 -22.05 43.05 9.90
C LYS A 245 -21.13 42.36 10.88
N LEU A 246 -20.38 41.35 10.42
CA LEU A 246 -19.39 40.65 11.25
C LEU A 246 -18.30 41.61 11.75
N GLN A 247 -17.81 42.51 10.89
CA GLN A 247 -16.80 43.51 11.26
C GLN A 247 -17.30 44.55 12.28
N LYS A 248 -18.59 44.93 12.22
CA LYS A 248 -19.20 45.89 13.16
C LYS A 248 -19.46 45.29 14.54
N ASN A 249 -19.58 43.97 14.64
CA ASN A 249 -19.74 43.30 15.92
C ASN A 249 -18.40 43.26 16.68
N TRP A 250 -18.21 44.21 17.59
CA TRP A 250 -16.95 44.37 18.34
C TRP A 250 -16.56 43.11 19.13
N ARG A 251 -17.53 42.32 19.61
CA ARG A 251 -17.28 41.08 20.37
C ARG A 251 -16.65 40.03 19.47
N ILE A 252 -17.26 39.80 18.29
CA ILE A 252 -16.75 38.85 17.29
C ILE A 252 -15.37 39.31 16.79
N LYS A 253 -15.23 40.60 16.48
CA LYS A 253 -13.97 41.17 15.99
C LYS A 253 -12.85 41.08 17.01
N LYS A 254 -13.13 41.24 18.31
CA LYS A 254 -12.12 41.11 19.36
C LYS A 254 -11.66 39.66 19.48
N VAL A 255 -12.60 38.73 19.63
CA VAL A 255 -12.29 37.31 19.82
C VAL A 255 -11.58 36.73 18.60
N LEU A 256 -12.01 37.03 17.37
CA LEU A 256 -11.35 36.53 16.15
C LEU A 256 -9.97 37.17 15.90
N LYS A 257 -9.67 38.33 16.49
CA LYS A 257 -8.35 38.95 16.38
C LYS A 257 -7.29 38.23 17.19
N ASP A 258 -7.69 37.61 18.29
CA ASP A 258 -6.75 36.86 19.14
C ASP A 258 -6.14 35.68 18.36
N PHE A 259 -6.85 35.13 17.37
CA PHE A 259 -6.39 34.08 16.46
C PHE A 259 -5.60 34.56 15.23
N LEU A 260 -5.32 35.87 15.10
CA LEU A 260 -4.55 36.44 13.97
C LEU A 260 -3.09 36.76 14.35
N TYR A 261 -2.74 36.69 15.64
CA TYR A 261 -1.45 37.14 16.17
C TYR A 261 -0.64 36.01 16.85
N GLU A 262 -0.96 34.77 16.54
CA GLU A 262 -0.10 33.59 16.75
C GLU A 262 0.29 33.01 15.39
#